data_AF-A0A7K9YZW4-F1
#
_entry.id   AF-A0A7K9YZW4-F1
#
_cell.length_a   1.000
_cell.length_b   1.000
_cell.length_c   1.000
_cell.angle_alpha   90.00
_cell.angle_beta   90.00
_cell.angle_gamma   90.00
#
_symmetry.space_group_name_H-M   'P 1'
#
loop_
_entity.id
_entity.type
_entity.pdbx_description
1 polymer ?
#
loop_
_entity_poly.entity_id
_entity_poly.type
_entity_poly.pdbx_seq_one_letter_code
_entity_poly.pdbx_strand_id
1 'polypeptide(L)'
;MASQEEKQSQPFTDIFDEDEAEKFFLLSKPMCIMVLGKPGSGKKTLARKLAQIWKCILIEASEVIQMNIHEETEYGLKCQELLFKGQSISEELVTEMILKKIESPEVAHFGYVLSGFPSLSEEYMTVSQQMEKIKNLKLKPDFLINIKCSDYDICQRISGQRQHPDSGEVFQRNQWDPNVIEKQKKDNDQLEEENEEAEEKENEIAEDSLTLSEMIHQLVQRPEDMLENIEKRVGLYKDIMLHSLEDLMAEQDSQYLIELDGNQEPDDLLAVNKNCTRFYFCFNKQDELFRLLSSLKLIAPRYRWRRSRWGQACPVALKKGDIVMGIPDLAVSFLGKMYMLSSPEALKTFMLNPRPYLLPPMPIPPCKVLVFGPPMSGRTTVCKLIANKYKGKV
;
A
#
# COMPACT_ATOMS: atom_id res chain seq x y z
N MET A 1 13.33 -36.60 45.47
CA MET A 1 14.26 -36.66 44.33
C MET A 1 13.86 -35.55 43.38
N ALA A 2 14.58 -34.42 43.44
CA ALA A 2 14.28 -33.24 42.64
C ALA A 2 14.82 -33.47 41.22
N SER A 3 13.94 -33.39 40.24
CA SER A 3 14.31 -33.37 38.82
C SER A 3 15.17 -32.13 38.56
N GLN A 4 16.40 -32.36 38.09
CA GLN A 4 17.30 -31.31 37.65
C GLN A 4 16.63 -30.57 36.49
N GLU A 5 16.26 -29.31 36.71
CA GLU A 5 15.97 -28.38 35.63
C GLU A 5 17.28 -28.20 34.85
N GLU A 6 17.33 -28.77 33.65
CA GLU A 6 18.36 -28.45 32.67
C GLU A 6 18.29 -26.94 32.42
N LYS A 7 19.24 -26.21 33.03
CA LYS A 7 19.56 -24.84 32.62
C LYS A 7 20.04 -24.93 31.17
N GLN A 8 19.11 -24.77 30.23
CA GLN A 8 19.45 -24.38 28.87
C GLN A 8 20.28 -23.11 29.01
N SER A 9 21.59 -23.24 28.78
CA SER A 9 22.48 -22.10 28.61
C SER A 9 21.99 -21.38 27.36
N GLN A 10 21.08 -20.42 27.53
CA GLN A 10 20.81 -19.45 26.48
C GLN A 10 22.18 -18.81 26.17
N PRO A 11 22.70 -18.96 24.94
CA PRO A 11 23.93 -18.28 24.57
C PRO A 11 23.74 -16.80 24.89
N PHE A 12 24.77 -16.16 25.45
CA PHE A 12 24.76 -14.72 25.70
C PHE A 12 24.59 -14.01 24.36
N THR A 13 23.33 -13.80 23.99
CA THR A 13 22.89 -13.06 22.83
C THR A 13 22.77 -11.65 23.33
N ASP A 14 23.65 -10.77 22.85
CA ASP A 14 23.48 -9.36 23.13
C ASP A 14 22.15 -8.94 22.49
N ILE A 15 21.17 -8.62 23.32
CA ILE A 15 19.82 -8.28 22.86
C ILE A 15 19.81 -6.89 22.17
N PHE A 16 20.96 -6.21 22.19
CA PHE A 16 21.27 -5.00 21.44
C PHE A 16 22.07 -5.25 20.17
N ASP A 17 22.46 -6.50 19.89
CA ASP A 17 23.13 -6.87 18.64
C ASP A 17 22.13 -6.70 17.49
N GLU A 18 22.30 -5.62 16.73
CA GLU A 18 21.43 -5.31 15.61
C GLU A 18 21.56 -6.35 14.49
N ASP A 19 22.64 -7.12 14.48
CA ASP A 19 22.93 -8.16 13.50
C ASP A 19 21.85 -9.25 13.50
N GLU A 20 21.33 -9.67 14.66
CA GLU A 20 20.24 -10.65 14.70
C GLU A 20 18.92 -10.03 14.21
N ALA A 21 18.59 -8.82 14.63
CA ALA A 21 17.36 -8.14 14.24
C ALA A 21 17.34 -7.74 12.75
N GLU A 22 18.48 -7.33 12.22
CA GLU A 22 18.70 -7.02 10.80
C GLU A 22 18.70 -8.31 9.99
N LYS A 23 19.33 -9.39 10.47
CA LYS A 23 19.21 -10.71 9.87
C LYS A 23 17.77 -11.22 9.87
N PHE A 24 17.02 -11.04 10.96
CA PHE A 24 15.59 -11.38 11.01
C PHE A 24 14.76 -10.54 10.03
N PHE A 25 15.07 -9.26 9.85
CA PHE A 25 14.41 -8.39 8.87
C PHE A 25 14.77 -8.77 7.43
N LEU A 26 16.04 -9.02 7.13
CA LEU A 26 16.51 -9.47 5.82
C LEU A 26 15.98 -10.86 5.45
N LEU A 27 15.75 -11.73 6.45
CA LEU A 27 15.11 -13.03 6.26
C LEU A 27 13.58 -12.95 6.30
N SER A 28 13.00 -11.80 6.66
CA SER A 28 11.56 -11.64 6.67
C SER A 28 11.02 -11.48 5.26
N LYS A 29 9.84 -12.03 5.03
CA LYS A 29 9.18 -11.93 3.74
C LYS A 29 8.88 -10.45 3.42
N PRO A 30 9.23 -9.96 2.22
CA PRO A 30 8.90 -8.60 1.81
C PRO A 30 7.39 -8.45 1.57
N MET A 31 6.91 -7.20 1.56
CA MET A 31 5.49 -6.90 1.40
C MET A 31 5.00 -7.25 -0.01
N CYS A 32 4.02 -8.15 -0.11
CA CYS A 32 3.44 -8.55 -1.38
C CYS A 32 1.95 -8.17 -1.42
N ILE A 33 1.54 -7.34 -2.37
CA ILE A 33 0.16 -6.86 -2.49
C ILE A 33 -0.41 -7.24 -3.85
N MET A 34 -1.68 -7.62 -3.87
CA MET A 34 -2.44 -7.85 -5.09
C MET A 34 -3.65 -6.92 -5.13
N VAL A 35 -3.80 -6.19 -6.23
CA VAL A 35 -4.90 -5.23 -6.44
C VAL A 35 -5.95 -5.82 -7.37
N LEU A 36 -7.15 -6.02 -6.83
CA LEU A 36 -8.32 -6.64 -7.44
C LEU A 36 -9.44 -5.60 -7.67
N GLY A 37 -10.37 -5.94 -8.56
CA GLY A 37 -11.51 -5.10 -8.92
C GLY A 37 -11.89 -5.25 -10.39
N LYS A 38 -12.97 -4.60 -10.81
CA LYS A 38 -13.47 -4.63 -12.19
C LYS A 38 -12.57 -3.85 -13.17
N PRO A 39 -12.54 -4.17 -14.48
CA PRO A 39 -11.83 -3.36 -15.46
C PRO A 39 -12.32 -1.90 -15.44
N GLY A 40 -11.40 -0.93 -15.45
CA GLY A 40 -11.73 0.50 -15.36
C GLY A 40 -11.94 1.06 -13.95
N SER A 41 -11.88 0.25 -12.88
CA SER A 41 -12.06 0.75 -11.51
C SER A 41 -10.90 1.60 -10.97
N GLY A 42 -9.81 1.75 -11.71
CA GLY A 42 -8.63 2.53 -11.29
C GLY A 42 -7.51 1.70 -10.66
N LYS A 43 -7.57 0.36 -10.74
CA LYS A 43 -6.54 -0.57 -10.22
C LYS A 43 -5.10 -0.17 -10.57
N LYS A 44 -4.86 0.15 -11.85
CA LYS A 44 -3.52 0.52 -12.36
C LYS A 44 -2.97 1.75 -11.65
N THR A 45 -3.79 2.79 -11.55
CA THR A 45 -3.44 4.05 -10.89
C THR A 45 -3.13 3.83 -9.40
N LEU A 46 -3.98 3.04 -8.71
CA LEU A 46 -3.75 2.71 -7.31
C LEU A 46 -2.47 1.89 -7.13
N ALA A 47 -2.27 0.85 -7.93
CA ALA A 47 -1.10 -0.02 -7.85
C ALA A 47 0.20 0.76 -8.06
N ARG A 48 0.23 1.69 -9.02
CA ARG A 48 1.39 2.56 -9.27
C ARG A 48 1.68 3.47 -8.08
N LYS A 49 0.65 4.13 -7.53
CA LYS A 49 0.81 4.96 -6.32
C LYS A 49 1.30 4.14 -5.13
N LEU A 50 0.74 2.96 -4.89
CA LEU A 50 1.17 2.05 -3.82
C LEU A 50 2.62 1.60 -3.98
N ALA A 51 3.01 1.20 -5.19
CA ALA A 51 4.38 0.79 -5.49
C ALA A 51 5.38 1.92 -5.21
N GLN A 52 5.04 3.17 -5.58
CA GLN A 52 5.88 4.34 -5.30
C GLN A 52 6.00 4.64 -3.81
N ILE A 53 4.89 4.63 -3.08
CA ILE A 53 4.85 4.98 -1.65
C ILE A 53 5.61 3.96 -0.81
N TRP A 54 5.44 2.67 -1.11
CA TRP A 54 6.07 1.58 -0.37
C TRP A 54 7.40 1.12 -0.94
N LYS A 55 7.83 1.69 -2.07
CA LYS A 55 9.06 1.32 -2.77
C LYS A 55 9.08 -0.17 -3.12
N CYS A 56 7.94 -0.70 -3.52
CA CYS A 56 7.78 -2.06 -4.02
C CYS A 56 7.88 -2.06 -5.54
N ILE A 57 8.17 -3.22 -6.12
CA ILE A 57 8.19 -3.39 -7.58
C ILE A 57 6.75 -3.45 -8.11
N LEU A 58 6.40 -2.58 -9.05
CA LEU A 58 5.12 -2.66 -9.75
C LEU A 58 5.19 -3.79 -10.78
N ILE A 59 4.26 -4.74 -10.69
CA ILE A 59 4.12 -5.84 -11.65
C ILE A 59 2.82 -5.63 -12.40
N GLU A 60 2.94 -5.06 -13.60
CA GLU A 60 1.88 -4.87 -14.59
C GLU A 60 2.39 -5.31 -15.96
N ALA A 61 1.54 -5.93 -16.78
CA ALA A 61 1.91 -6.43 -18.11
C ALA A 61 2.66 -5.40 -18.97
N SER A 62 2.13 -4.18 -19.08
CA SER A 62 2.75 -3.13 -19.91
C SER A 62 4.14 -2.72 -19.40
N GLU A 63 4.30 -2.59 -18.09
CA GLU A 63 5.58 -2.21 -17.46
C GLU A 63 6.62 -3.31 -17.67
N VAL A 64 6.22 -4.57 -17.45
CA VAL A 64 7.09 -5.73 -17.62
C VAL A 64 7.52 -5.87 -19.08
N ILE A 65 6.61 -5.66 -20.04
CA ILE A 65 6.95 -5.68 -21.48
C ILE A 65 7.95 -4.57 -21.81
N GLN A 66 7.67 -3.33 -21.42
CA GLN A 66 8.54 -2.18 -21.70
C GLN A 66 9.94 -2.34 -21.09
N MET A 67 10.01 -2.81 -19.84
CA MET A 67 11.26 -3.08 -19.16
C MET A 67 12.07 -4.18 -19.88
N ASN A 68 11.44 -5.28 -20.28
CA ASN A 68 12.14 -6.35 -21.02
C ASN A 68 12.64 -5.87 -22.40
N ILE A 69 11.88 -5.03 -23.10
CA ILE A 69 12.30 -4.41 -24.37
C ILE A 69 13.50 -3.50 -24.13
N HIS A 70 13.46 -2.64 -23.10
CA HIS A 70 14.54 -1.71 -22.77
C HIS A 70 15.82 -2.43 -22.33
N GLU A 71 15.70 -3.54 -21.60
CA GLU A 71 16.82 -4.38 -21.16
C GLU A 71 17.33 -5.34 -22.25
N GLU A 72 16.71 -5.33 -23.45
CA GLU A 72 17.05 -6.20 -24.58
C GLU A 72 17.08 -7.70 -24.21
N THR A 73 16.17 -8.14 -23.34
CA THR A 73 16.08 -9.56 -22.96
C THR A 73 15.57 -10.41 -24.12
N GLU A 74 15.78 -11.73 -24.06
CA GLU A 74 15.24 -12.65 -25.09
C GLU A 74 13.72 -12.50 -25.30
N TYR A 75 12.98 -12.22 -24.21
CA TYR A 75 11.55 -11.94 -24.28
C TYR A 75 11.27 -10.56 -24.87
N GLY A 76 12.05 -9.54 -24.50
CA GLY A 76 11.96 -8.19 -25.03
C GLY A 76 12.18 -8.13 -26.53
N LEU A 77 13.22 -8.79 -27.04
CA LEU A 77 13.52 -8.86 -28.47
C LEU A 77 12.40 -9.54 -29.26
N LYS A 78 11.81 -10.63 -28.73
CA LYS A 78 10.64 -11.28 -29.33
C LYS A 78 9.42 -10.35 -29.33
N CYS A 79 9.14 -9.65 -28.23
CA CYS A 79 8.07 -8.66 -28.17
C CYS A 79 8.29 -7.57 -29.22
N GLN A 80 9.50 -7.04 -29.30
CA GLN A 80 9.85 -5.98 -30.23
C GLN A 80 9.69 -6.41 -31.68
N GLU A 81 10.11 -7.64 -32.03
CA GLU A 81 9.92 -8.21 -33.37
C GLU A 81 8.44 -8.36 -33.73
N LEU A 82 7.61 -8.87 -32.81
CA LEU A 82 6.16 -8.99 -33.01
C LEU A 82 5.50 -7.62 -33.20
N LEU A 83 5.86 -6.65 -32.36
CA LEU A 83 5.34 -5.28 -32.44
C LEU A 83 5.74 -4.59 -33.75
N PHE A 84 6.99 -4.76 -34.23
CA PHE A 84 7.43 -4.22 -35.52
C PHE A 84 6.70 -4.84 -36.72
N LYS A 85 6.24 -6.09 -36.60
CA LYS A 85 5.38 -6.74 -37.61
C LYS A 85 3.91 -6.33 -37.51
N GLY A 86 3.54 -5.49 -36.54
CA GLY A 86 2.14 -5.12 -36.26
C GLY A 86 1.31 -6.26 -35.67
N GLN A 87 1.97 -7.25 -35.05
CA GLN A 87 1.31 -8.38 -34.39
C GLN A 87 1.12 -8.11 -32.90
N SER A 88 0.06 -8.69 -32.32
CA SER A 88 -0.17 -8.66 -30.88
C SER A 88 0.79 -9.59 -30.15
N ILE A 89 1.20 -9.19 -28.94
CA ILE A 89 2.02 -10.04 -28.06
C ILE A 89 1.11 -11.14 -27.50
N SER A 90 1.56 -12.40 -27.57
CA SER A 90 0.79 -13.54 -27.07
C SER A 90 0.65 -13.51 -25.55
N GLU A 91 -0.52 -13.92 -25.05
CA GLU A 91 -0.80 -13.97 -23.62
C GLU A 91 0.13 -14.92 -22.86
N GLU A 92 0.55 -16.02 -23.51
CA GLU A 92 1.57 -16.93 -23.00
C GLU A 92 2.85 -16.18 -22.64
N LEU A 93 3.37 -15.39 -23.57
CA LEU A 93 4.64 -14.68 -23.42
C LEU A 93 4.54 -13.62 -22.31
N VAL A 94 3.41 -12.90 -22.22
CA VAL A 94 3.15 -11.95 -21.12
C VAL A 94 3.10 -12.66 -19.77
N THR A 95 2.40 -13.78 -19.68
CA THR A 95 2.27 -14.56 -18.44
C THR A 95 3.63 -15.06 -17.97
N GLU A 96 4.46 -15.59 -18.86
CA GLU A 96 5.82 -16.02 -18.53
C GLU A 96 6.69 -14.87 -18.01
N MET A 97 6.66 -13.70 -18.66
CA MET A 97 7.42 -12.54 -18.22
C MET A 97 6.97 -12.05 -16.83
N ILE A 98 5.66 -12.04 -16.55
CA ILE A 98 5.13 -11.67 -15.23
C ILE A 98 5.63 -12.64 -14.16
N LEU A 99 5.50 -13.95 -14.38
CA LEU A 99 5.94 -14.96 -13.42
C LEU A 99 7.45 -14.88 -13.18
N LYS A 100 8.25 -14.71 -14.24
CA LYS A 100 9.70 -14.52 -14.13
C LYS A 100 10.06 -13.26 -13.34
N LYS A 101 9.30 -12.16 -13.51
CA LYS A 101 9.51 -10.92 -12.75
C LYS A 101 9.14 -11.11 -11.28
N ILE A 102 8.06 -11.83 -10.95
CA ILE A 102 7.69 -12.16 -9.56
C ILE A 102 8.80 -12.97 -8.86
N GLU A 103 9.46 -13.87 -9.59
CA GLU A 103 10.57 -14.68 -9.06
C GLU A 103 11.93 -13.96 -9.05
N SER A 104 12.00 -12.71 -9.52
CA SER A 104 13.24 -11.95 -9.57
C SER A 104 13.81 -11.65 -8.16
N PRO A 105 15.15 -11.47 -8.04
CA PRO A 105 15.77 -11.12 -6.76
C PRO A 105 15.31 -9.74 -6.25
N GLU A 106 14.99 -8.80 -7.14
CA GLU A 106 14.45 -7.49 -6.79
C GLU A 106 13.15 -7.61 -6.01
N VAL A 107 12.23 -8.44 -6.51
CA VAL A 107 10.95 -8.70 -5.85
C VAL A 107 11.15 -9.45 -4.53
N ALA A 108 12.15 -10.35 -4.45
CA ALA A 108 12.50 -11.00 -3.20
C ALA A 108 13.04 -10.04 -2.13
N HIS A 109 13.60 -8.90 -2.52
CA HIS A 109 14.12 -7.88 -1.60
C HIS A 109 13.10 -6.77 -1.27
N PHE A 110 12.40 -6.24 -2.27
CA PHE A 110 11.53 -5.07 -2.12
C PHE A 110 10.04 -5.43 -2.06
N GLY A 111 9.68 -6.65 -2.43
CA GLY A 111 8.29 -7.05 -2.58
C GLY A 111 7.67 -6.52 -3.86
N TYR A 112 6.37 -6.73 -4.02
CA TYR A 112 5.67 -6.37 -5.25
C TYR A 112 4.25 -5.88 -5.03
N VAL A 113 3.77 -5.09 -6.00
CA VAL A 113 2.36 -4.76 -6.18
C VAL A 113 1.91 -5.35 -7.51
N LEU A 114 1.08 -6.40 -7.45
CA LEU A 114 0.56 -7.08 -8.63
C LEU A 114 -0.75 -6.45 -9.05
N SER A 115 -0.81 -6.03 -10.31
CA SER A 115 -2.01 -5.49 -10.95
C SER A 115 -2.18 -6.07 -12.35
N GLY A 116 -3.40 -6.50 -12.68
CA GLY A 116 -3.75 -7.00 -14.01
C GLY A 116 -3.45 -8.48 -14.26
N PHE A 117 -3.03 -9.23 -13.22
CA PHE A 117 -2.98 -10.69 -13.23
C PHE A 117 -3.79 -11.22 -12.04
N PRO A 118 -4.76 -12.14 -12.22
CA PRO A 118 -5.09 -12.82 -13.47
C PRO A 118 -5.69 -11.89 -14.53
N SER A 119 -5.56 -12.29 -15.80
CA SER A 119 -6.17 -11.62 -16.96
C SER A 119 -7.61 -12.10 -17.15
N LEU A 120 -8.39 -11.31 -17.90
CA LEU A 120 -9.73 -11.71 -18.35
C LEU A 120 -9.71 -12.60 -19.61
N SER A 121 -8.58 -12.64 -20.29
CA SER A 121 -8.39 -13.49 -21.46
C SER A 121 -8.11 -14.91 -21.01
N GLU A 122 -8.73 -15.88 -21.68
CA GLU A 122 -8.48 -17.31 -21.50
C GLU A 122 -7.91 -17.94 -22.78
N GLU A 123 -7.31 -17.14 -23.67
CA GLU A 123 -6.70 -17.62 -24.92
C GLU A 123 -5.57 -18.60 -24.67
N TYR A 124 -4.79 -18.38 -23.61
CA TYR A 124 -3.71 -19.26 -23.20
C TYR A 124 -4.07 -20.16 -22.01
N MET A 125 -4.62 -19.56 -20.95
CA MET A 125 -4.80 -20.25 -19.67
C MET A 125 -6.05 -19.74 -18.95
N THR A 126 -6.86 -20.68 -18.45
CA THR A 126 -8.11 -20.36 -17.72
C THR A 126 -7.82 -19.57 -16.44
N VAL A 127 -8.79 -18.76 -15.98
CA VAL A 127 -8.64 -17.98 -14.74
C VAL A 127 -8.32 -18.89 -13.55
N SER A 128 -8.94 -20.08 -13.46
CA SER A 128 -8.64 -21.05 -12.41
C SER A 128 -7.18 -21.49 -12.40
N GLN A 129 -6.59 -21.77 -13.56
CA GLN A 129 -5.17 -22.12 -13.68
C GLN A 129 -4.25 -20.93 -13.37
N GLN A 130 -4.64 -19.71 -13.75
CA GLN A 130 -3.89 -18.50 -13.38
C GLN A 130 -3.86 -18.30 -11.86
N MET A 131 -4.98 -18.59 -11.21
CA MET A 131 -5.15 -18.51 -9.76
C MET A 131 -4.34 -19.57 -9.04
N GLU A 132 -4.29 -20.80 -9.56
CA GLU A 132 -3.40 -21.85 -9.05
C GLU A 132 -1.93 -21.42 -9.11
N LYS A 133 -1.49 -20.77 -10.20
CA LYS A 133 -0.14 -20.22 -10.28
C LYS A 133 0.12 -19.20 -9.18
N ILE A 134 -0.82 -18.28 -8.92
CA ILE A 134 -0.70 -17.28 -7.84
C ILE A 134 -0.61 -17.96 -6.47
N LYS A 135 -1.45 -18.97 -6.21
CA LYS A 135 -1.43 -19.74 -4.95
C LYS A 135 -0.11 -20.49 -4.73
N ASN A 136 0.56 -20.88 -5.81
CA ASN A 136 1.81 -21.65 -5.80
C ASN A 136 3.08 -20.78 -5.87
N LEU A 137 2.97 -19.45 -5.90
CA LEU A 137 4.12 -18.57 -5.85
C LEU A 137 4.91 -18.75 -4.55
N LYS A 138 6.24 -18.69 -4.64
CA LYS A 138 7.14 -18.67 -3.47
C LYS A 138 6.81 -17.50 -2.54
N LEU A 139 6.55 -16.33 -3.14
CA LEU A 139 6.11 -15.11 -2.46
C LEU A 139 4.62 -14.88 -2.73
N LYS A 140 3.78 -15.51 -1.92
CA LYS A 140 2.32 -15.33 -1.99
C LYS A 140 1.92 -13.88 -1.68
N PRO A 141 0.84 -13.34 -2.24
CA PRO A 141 0.34 -12.03 -1.83
C PRO A 141 -0.08 -12.08 -0.36
N ASP A 142 0.43 -11.14 0.45
CA ASP A 142 0.03 -10.97 1.84
C ASP A 142 -1.26 -10.16 1.92
N PHE A 143 -1.33 -9.05 1.17
CA PHE A 143 -2.48 -8.16 1.17
C PHE A 143 -3.28 -8.27 -0.12
N LEU A 144 -4.60 -8.37 0.02
CA LEU A 144 -5.55 -8.28 -1.07
C LEU A 144 -6.29 -6.95 -0.98
N ILE A 145 -6.19 -6.12 -2.02
CA ILE A 145 -6.92 -4.85 -2.09
C ILE A 145 -8.02 -5.00 -3.15
N ASN A 146 -9.28 -5.04 -2.74
CA ASN A 146 -10.42 -5.11 -3.65
C ASN A 146 -11.09 -3.74 -3.82
N ILE A 147 -11.06 -3.21 -5.05
CA ILE A 147 -11.74 -1.96 -5.40
C ILE A 147 -13.18 -2.26 -5.83
N LYS A 148 -14.14 -1.93 -4.97
CA LYS A 148 -15.58 -2.05 -5.24
C LYS A 148 -16.05 -0.82 -6.01
N CYS A 149 -16.65 -1.04 -7.17
CA CYS A 149 -17.23 0.03 -7.98
C CYS A 149 -18.48 -0.50 -8.70
N SER A 150 -19.50 0.34 -8.81
CA SER A 150 -20.75 -0.02 -9.49
C SER A 150 -20.53 -0.12 -11.00
N ASP A 151 -21.33 -0.92 -11.69
CA ASP A 151 -21.19 -1.06 -13.15
C ASP A 151 -21.51 0.25 -13.85
N TYR A 152 -22.47 1.01 -13.33
CA TYR A 152 -22.85 2.32 -13.83
C TYR A 152 -21.67 3.30 -13.77
N ASP A 153 -20.98 3.38 -12.63
CA ASP A 153 -19.84 4.29 -12.46
C ASP A 153 -18.67 3.91 -13.36
N ILE A 154 -18.41 2.61 -13.53
CA ILE A 154 -17.39 2.09 -14.45
C ILE A 154 -17.71 2.48 -15.89
N CYS A 155 -18.96 2.28 -16.31
CA CYS A 155 -19.41 2.63 -17.67
C CYS A 155 -19.27 4.13 -17.92
N GLN A 156 -19.66 4.98 -16.97
CA GLN A 156 -19.49 6.43 -17.07
C GLN A 156 -18.01 6.82 -17.12
N ARG A 157 -17.17 6.22 -16.27
CA ARG A 157 -15.74 6.52 -16.20
C ARG A 157 -15.00 6.14 -17.48
N ILE A 158 -15.22 4.94 -18.02
CA ILE A 158 -14.53 4.50 -19.24
C ILE A 158 -15.10 5.22 -20.47
N SER A 159 -16.42 5.36 -20.61
CA SER A 159 -17.00 6.05 -21.78
C SER A 159 -16.65 7.53 -21.87
N GLY A 160 -16.35 8.15 -20.72
CA GLY A 160 -15.84 9.51 -20.62
C GLY A 160 -14.35 9.66 -20.90
N GLN A 161 -13.60 8.58 -21.10
CA GLN A 161 -12.17 8.66 -21.39
C GLN A 161 -11.91 8.98 -22.86
N ARG A 162 -10.82 9.70 -23.11
CA ARG A 162 -10.27 9.91 -24.44
C ARG A 162 -8.78 9.65 -24.43
N GLN A 163 -8.24 9.26 -25.57
CA GLN A 163 -6.81 9.01 -25.73
C GLN A 163 -6.22 9.93 -26.78
N HIS A 164 -5.05 10.50 -26.48
CA HIS A 164 -4.27 11.19 -27.50
C HIS A 164 -3.63 10.15 -28.44
N PRO A 165 -3.77 10.28 -29.77
CA PRO A 165 -3.32 9.28 -30.73
C PRO A 165 -1.80 9.06 -30.71
N ASP A 166 -1.01 10.13 -30.60
CA ASP A 166 0.46 10.04 -30.68
C ASP A 166 1.12 9.67 -29.34
N SER A 167 0.75 10.33 -28.23
CA SER A 167 1.32 10.04 -26.90
C SER A 167 0.73 8.80 -26.25
N GLY A 168 -0.49 8.40 -26.63
CA GLY A 168 -1.23 7.32 -25.98
C GLY A 168 -1.74 7.68 -24.58
N GLU A 169 -1.62 8.93 -24.15
CA GLU A 169 -2.10 9.39 -22.85
C GLU A 169 -3.63 9.39 -22.78
N VAL A 170 -4.17 8.98 -21.63
CA VAL A 170 -5.61 8.84 -21.41
C VAL A 170 -6.10 9.97 -20.51
N PHE A 171 -7.06 10.74 -21.02
CA PHE A 171 -7.70 11.87 -20.36
C PHE A 171 -9.08 11.47 -19.85
N GLN A 172 -9.40 11.82 -18.60
CA GLN A 172 -10.73 11.62 -18.02
C GLN A 172 -11.69 12.73 -18.47
N ARG A 173 -13.01 12.50 -18.39
CA ARG A 173 -14.04 13.49 -18.77
C ARG A 173 -13.80 14.87 -18.15
N ASN A 174 -13.40 14.92 -16.88
CA ASN A 174 -13.15 16.17 -16.16
C ASN A 174 -11.97 16.99 -16.72
N GLN A 175 -11.07 16.38 -17.50
CA GLN A 175 -9.85 17.01 -18.01
C GLN A 175 -10.01 17.55 -19.44
N TRP A 176 -11.01 17.08 -20.19
CA TRP A 176 -11.18 17.46 -21.61
C TRP A 176 -12.57 18.00 -21.95
N ASP A 177 -13.61 17.67 -21.18
CA ASP A 177 -14.98 18.13 -21.47
C ASP A 177 -15.15 19.60 -21.04
N PRO A 178 -15.34 20.54 -21.98
CA PRO A 178 -15.45 21.96 -21.66
C PRO A 178 -16.58 22.27 -20.68
N ASN A 179 -17.71 21.56 -20.78
CA ASN A 179 -18.86 21.81 -19.90
C ASN A 179 -18.57 21.42 -18.45
N VAL A 180 -17.75 20.38 -18.25
CA VAL A 180 -17.37 19.92 -16.92
C VAL A 180 -16.30 20.84 -16.33
N ILE A 181 -15.32 21.25 -17.14
CA ILE A 181 -14.27 22.19 -16.75
C ILE A 181 -14.89 23.53 -16.34
N GLU A 182 -15.81 24.08 -17.14
CA GLU A 182 -16.50 25.33 -16.82
C GLU A 182 -17.34 25.23 -15.54
N LYS A 183 -17.95 24.07 -15.30
CA LYS A 183 -18.71 23.83 -14.06
C LYS A 183 -17.79 23.78 -12.83
N GLN A 184 -16.66 23.10 -12.94
CA GLN A 184 -15.67 23.04 -11.86
C GLN A 184 -15.06 24.41 -11.55
N LYS A 185 -14.80 25.24 -12.58
CA LYS A 185 -14.37 26.63 -12.38
C LYS A 185 -15.42 27.43 -11.59
N LYS A 186 -16.70 27.36 -11.98
CA LYS A 186 -17.79 28.04 -11.25
C LYS A 186 -17.97 27.55 -9.81
N ASP A 187 -17.77 26.26 -9.57
CA ASP A 187 -17.87 25.67 -8.23
C ASP A 187 -16.65 26.06 -7.35
N ASN A 188 -15.46 26.20 -7.93
CA ASN A 188 -14.26 26.70 -7.26
C ASN A 188 -14.31 28.21 -6.99
N ASP A 189 -14.77 29.01 -7.97
CA ASP A 189 -14.96 30.47 -7.81
C ASP A 189 -15.94 30.77 -6.66
N GLN A 190 -16.94 29.90 -6.43
CA GLN A 190 -17.86 30.00 -5.29
C GLN A 190 -17.24 29.61 -3.94
N LEU A 191 -16.17 28.80 -3.93
CA LEU A 191 -15.43 28.41 -2.72
C LEU A 191 -14.33 29.42 -2.35
N GLU A 192 -13.80 30.15 -3.35
CA GLU A 192 -12.80 31.19 -3.17
C GLU A 192 -13.38 32.49 -2.58
N GLU A 193 -14.68 32.75 -2.73
CA GLU A 193 -15.37 33.84 -2.01
C GLU A 193 -15.40 33.65 -0.47
N GLU A 194 -14.98 32.49 0.05
CA GLU A 194 -14.88 32.22 1.50
C GLU A 194 -13.43 32.10 2.06
N ASN A 195 -12.36 32.13 1.24
CA ASN A 195 -10.98 32.05 1.73
C ASN A 195 -9.97 32.91 0.90
N GLU A 196 -9.41 33.96 1.53
CA GLU A 196 -8.49 34.94 0.92
C GLU A 196 -7.03 34.45 0.68
N GLU A 197 -6.72 33.15 0.64
CA GLU A 197 -5.34 32.63 0.54
C GLU A 197 -5.02 31.83 -0.75
N ALA A 198 -5.77 32.03 -1.84
CA ALA A 198 -5.63 31.22 -3.07
C ALA A 198 -4.82 31.85 -4.23
N GLU A 199 -4.15 32.99 -4.06
CA GLU A 199 -3.58 33.75 -5.18
C GLU A 199 -2.29 33.18 -5.83
N GLU A 200 -1.63 32.15 -5.27
CA GLU A 200 -0.34 31.68 -5.81
C GLU A 200 -0.43 30.55 -6.87
N LYS A 201 -1.62 29.98 -7.14
CA LYS A 201 -1.78 28.86 -8.11
C LYS A 201 -2.18 29.28 -9.53
N GLU A 202 -2.47 30.54 -9.78
CA GLU A 202 -3.04 30.98 -11.08
C GLU A 202 -2.02 31.00 -12.23
N ASN A 203 -0.72 31.18 -11.95
CA ASN A 203 0.27 31.40 -13.02
C ASN A 203 0.71 30.12 -13.76
N GLU A 204 0.59 28.92 -13.17
CA GLU A 204 0.88 27.65 -13.87
C GLU A 204 -0.31 27.16 -14.73
N ILE A 205 -1.55 27.51 -14.35
CA ILE A 205 -2.78 27.05 -15.02
C ILE A 205 -3.04 27.82 -16.33
N ALA A 206 -2.56 29.07 -16.43
CA ALA A 206 -2.82 29.93 -17.58
C ALA A 206 -2.02 29.54 -18.85
N GLU A 207 -0.78 29.04 -18.71
CA GLU A 207 0.02 28.58 -19.86
C GLU A 207 -0.47 27.22 -20.40
N ASP A 208 -0.94 26.32 -19.53
CA ASP A 208 -1.49 25.01 -19.91
C ASP A 208 -2.88 25.06 -20.58
N SER A 209 -3.64 26.15 -20.38
CA SER A 209 -4.99 26.30 -20.95
C SER A 209 -5.00 26.42 -22.48
N LEU A 210 -3.94 27.01 -23.08
CA LEU A 210 -3.87 27.23 -24.52
C LEU A 210 -3.42 25.97 -25.27
N THR A 211 -2.48 25.21 -24.70
CA THR A 211 -2.01 23.93 -25.24
C THR A 211 -3.08 22.84 -25.13
N LEU A 212 -3.82 22.80 -24.02
CA LEU A 212 -4.91 21.84 -23.81
C LEU A 212 -6.07 22.07 -24.81
N SER A 213 -6.41 23.33 -25.12
CA SER A 213 -7.50 23.65 -26.06
C SER A 213 -7.24 23.15 -27.48
N GLU A 214 -5.99 23.18 -27.95
CA GLU A 214 -5.61 22.63 -29.25
C GLU A 214 -5.56 21.09 -29.23
N MET A 215 -5.17 20.51 -28.10
CA MET A 215 -5.11 19.05 -27.90
C MET A 215 -6.48 18.39 -27.82
N ILE A 216 -7.51 19.05 -27.26
CA ILE A 216 -8.86 18.48 -27.10
C ILE A 216 -9.46 17.99 -28.44
N HIS A 217 -9.20 18.72 -29.53
CA HIS A 217 -9.72 18.35 -30.86
C HIS A 217 -9.08 17.08 -31.44
N GLN A 218 -7.90 16.68 -30.95
CA GLN A 218 -7.16 15.51 -31.42
C GLN A 218 -7.45 14.26 -30.60
N LEU A 219 -8.15 14.41 -29.47
CA LEU A 219 -8.49 13.32 -28.58
C LEU A 219 -9.50 12.35 -29.20
N VAL A 220 -9.16 11.07 -29.24
CA VAL A 220 -9.96 10.01 -29.87
C VAL A 220 -10.59 9.11 -28.82
N GLN A 221 -11.81 8.63 -29.09
CA GLN A 221 -12.42 7.56 -28.31
C GLN A 221 -12.07 6.20 -28.94
N ARG A 222 -11.54 5.27 -28.15
CA ARG A 222 -11.24 3.92 -28.66
C ARG A 222 -12.53 3.10 -28.79
N PRO A 223 -12.56 2.11 -29.70
CA PRO A 223 -13.64 1.14 -29.75
C PRO A 223 -13.88 0.43 -28.40
N GLU A 224 -12.82 0.20 -27.63
CA GLU A 224 -12.88 -0.42 -26.30
C GLU A 224 -13.60 0.44 -25.25
N ASP A 225 -13.65 1.76 -25.47
CA ASP A 225 -14.28 2.72 -24.56
C ASP A 225 -15.76 2.98 -24.92
N MET A 226 -16.32 2.22 -25.87
CA MET A 226 -17.75 2.26 -26.22
C MET A 226 -18.58 1.50 -25.19
N LEU A 227 -19.75 2.04 -24.82
CA LEU A 227 -20.62 1.49 -23.77
C LEU A 227 -20.91 0.00 -23.94
N GLU A 228 -21.28 -0.44 -25.16
CA GLU A 228 -21.56 -1.85 -25.45
C GLU A 228 -20.37 -2.77 -25.18
N ASN A 229 -19.15 -2.30 -25.47
CA ASN A 229 -17.93 -3.09 -25.26
C ASN A 229 -17.51 -3.09 -23.79
N ILE A 230 -17.76 -1.99 -23.07
CA ILE A 230 -17.55 -1.91 -21.63
C ILE A 230 -18.49 -2.88 -20.91
N GLU A 231 -19.79 -2.86 -21.22
CA GLU A 231 -20.78 -3.76 -20.63
C GLU A 231 -20.44 -5.23 -20.87
N LYS A 232 -20.04 -5.58 -22.11
CA LYS A 232 -19.54 -6.93 -22.43
C LYS A 232 -18.33 -7.31 -21.58
N ARG A 233 -17.34 -6.42 -21.42
CA ARG A 233 -16.16 -6.68 -20.58
C ARG A 233 -16.50 -6.84 -19.10
N VAL A 234 -17.41 -6.01 -18.58
CA VAL A 234 -17.88 -6.12 -17.19
C VAL A 234 -18.68 -7.41 -17.00
N GLY A 235 -19.47 -7.82 -17.98
CA GLY A 235 -20.18 -9.12 -17.99
C GLY A 235 -19.20 -10.29 -17.93
N LEU A 236 -18.22 -10.35 -18.84
CA LEU A 236 -17.17 -11.37 -18.85
C LEU A 236 -16.42 -11.46 -17.51
N TYR A 237 -16.12 -10.31 -16.89
CA TYR A 237 -15.49 -10.28 -15.57
C TYR A 237 -16.35 -10.95 -14.50
N LYS A 238 -17.66 -10.72 -14.50
CA LYS A 238 -18.59 -11.35 -13.55
C LYS A 238 -18.72 -12.86 -13.77
N ASP A 239 -18.78 -13.28 -15.03
CA ASP A 239 -19.04 -14.66 -15.39
C ASP A 239 -17.81 -15.56 -15.15
N ILE A 240 -16.61 -15.05 -15.46
CA ILE A 240 -15.38 -15.86 -15.46
C ILE A 240 -14.55 -15.61 -14.19
N MET A 241 -14.37 -14.35 -13.80
CA MET A 241 -13.34 -13.97 -12.83
C MET A 241 -13.86 -13.81 -11.40
N LEU A 242 -15.10 -13.33 -11.25
CA LEU A 242 -15.65 -12.93 -9.95
C LEU A 242 -15.69 -14.09 -8.95
N HIS A 243 -16.22 -15.26 -9.37
CA HIS A 243 -16.29 -16.46 -8.54
C HIS A 243 -14.90 -16.82 -7.97
N SER A 244 -13.89 -16.94 -8.83
CA SER A 244 -12.56 -17.37 -8.37
C SER A 244 -11.89 -16.32 -7.46
N LEU A 245 -12.17 -15.04 -7.68
CA LEU A 245 -11.69 -13.97 -6.80
C LEU A 245 -12.40 -13.98 -5.44
N GLU A 246 -13.70 -14.25 -5.41
CA GLU A 246 -14.47 -14.39 -4.17
C GLU A 246 -13.95 -15.56 -3.32
N ASP A 247 -13.62 -16.69 -3.95
CA ASP A 247 -12.97 -17.83 -3.28
C ASP A 247 -11.62 -17.42 -2.67
N LEU A 248 -10.78 -16.71 -3.43
CA LEU A 248 -9.50 -16.20 -2.91
C LEU A 248 -9.67 -15.24 -1.74
N MET A 249 -10.67 -14.36 -1.81
CA MET A 249 -10.95 -13.39 -0.75
C MET A 249 -11.49 -14.09 0.49
N ALA A 250 -12.29 -15.15 0.33
CA ALA A 250 -12.84 -15.94 1.44
C ALA A 250 -11.78 -16.81 2.14
N GLU A 251 -10.78 -17.30 1.41
CA GLU A 251 -9.65 -18.06 1.98
C GLU A 251 -8.68 -17.16 2.78
N GLN A 252 -8.67 -15.85 2.52
CA GLN A 252 -7.74 -14.89 3.12
C GLN A 252 -8.22 -14.37 4.47
N ASP A 253 -7.26 -14.11 5.36
CA ASP A 253 -7.52 -13.54 6.67
C ASP A 253 -8.05 -12.10 6.52
N SER A 254 -9.18 -11.81 7.17
CA SER A 254 -9.86 -10.50 7.12
C SER A 254 -8.97 -9.29 7.48
N GLN A 255 -7.85 -9.50 8.18
CA GLN A 255 -6.90 -8.44 8.51
C GLN A 255 -6.05 -7.98 7.32
N TYR A 256 -5.92 -8.82 6.29
CA TYR A 256 -5.12 -8.54 5.10
C TYR A 256 -5.98 -8.32 3.85
N LEU A 257 -7.30 -8.46 3.98
CA LEU A 257 -8.27 -8.07 2.95
C LEU A 257 -8.72 -6.63 3.17
N ILE A 258 -8.50 -5.78 2.17
CA ILE A 258 -8.83 -4.37 2.18
C ILE A 258 -9.86 -4.10 1.09
N GLU A 259 -11.03 -3.61 1.47
CA GLU A 259 -12.06 -3.17 0.54
C GLU A 259 -12.02 -1.64 0.40
N LEU A 260 -11.94 -1.17 -0.84
CA LEU A 260 -11.89 0.26 -1.17
C LEU A 260 -13.08 0.63 -2.05
N ASP A 261 -13.59 1.84 -1.88
CA ASP A 261 -14.62 2.40 -2.76
C ASP A 261 -13.98 3.06 -3.98
N GLY A 262 -14.21 2.50 -5.16
CA GLY A 262 -13.62 2.99 -6.41
C GLY A 262 -14.05 4.38 -6.82
N ASN A 263 -15.04 5.00 -6.16
CA ASN A 263 -15.48 6.37 -6.41
C ASN A 263 -14.71 7.44 -5.63
N GLN A 264 -13.91 7.05 -4.64
CA GLN A 264 -13.05 7.98 -3.90
C GLN A 264 -11.75 8.24 -4.66
N GLU A 265 -11.19 9.44 -4.48
CA GLU A 265 -9.89 9.75 -5.07
C GLU A 265 -8.79 8.86 -4.47
N PRO A 266 -7.73 8.53 -5.24
CA PRO A 266 -6.70 7.62 -4.76
C PRO A 266 -6.01 8.11 -3.48
N ASP A 267 -5.93 9.42 -3.28
CA ASP A 267 -5.28 10.01 -2.12
C ASP A 267 -6.16 9.90 -0.85
N ASP A 268 -7.48 9.97 -1.01
CA ASP A 268 -8.44 9.68 0.05
C ASP A 268 -8.51 8.18 0.38
N LEU A 269 -8.41 7.32 -0.63
CA LEU A 269 -8.36 5.86 -0.46
C LEU A 269 -7.17 5.39 0.37
N LEU A 270 -6.05 6.10 0.27
CA LEU A 270 -4.86 5.86 1.08
C LEU A 270 -5.01 6.41 2.51
N ALA A 271 -5.86 7.41 2.72
CA ALA A 271 -6.11 8.02 4.02
C ALA A 271 -7.24 7.35 4.84
N VAL A 272 -8.20 6.68 4.18
CA VAL A 272 -9.44 6.17 4.81
C VAL A 272 -9.22 4.90 5.63
N ASN A 273 -8.18 4.09 5.36
CA ASN A 273 -8.00 2.82 6.08
C ASN A 273 -7.24 2.95 7.41
N LYS A 274 -7.83 3.76 8.29
CA LYS A 274 -7.43 4.07 9.66
C LYS A 274 -7.67 2.93 10.67
N ASN A 275 -7.88 1.69 10.25
CA ASN A 275 -8.15 0.59 11.20
C ASN A 275 -7.11 -0.53 11.13
N CYS A 276 -6.29 -0.59 10.09
CA CYS A 276 -5.27 -1.60 9.99
C CYS A 276 -3.96 -1.07 10.62
N THR A 277 -3.70 -1.42 11.88
CA THR A 277 -2.59 -0.91 12.70
C THR A 277 -1.20 -1.13 12.09
N ARG A 278 -1.05 -2.05 11.12
CA ARG A 278 0.19 -2.30 10.39
C ARG A 278 0.35 -1.40 9.16
N PHE A 279 -0.76 -0.97 8.57
CA PHE A 279 -0.86 -0.08 7.41
C PHE A 279 -0.77 1.40 7.81
N TYR A 280 -1.31 1.72 8.99
CA TYR A 280 -1.35 3.06 9.58
C TYR A 280 0.04 3.66 9.85
N PHE A 281 1.08 2.82 9.95
CA PHE A 281 2.41 3.29 10.35
C PHE A 281 3.16 4.10 9.27
N CYS A 282 2.66 4.15 8.02
CA CYS A 282 3.33 4.83 6.89
C CYS A 282 2.70 6.17 6.45
N PHE A 283 1.51 6.54 6.93
CA PHE A 283 0.72 7.66 6.36
C PHE A 283 0.46 8.82 7.33
N ASN A 284 1.22 8.93 8.42
CA ASN A 284 1.02 10.06 9.32
C ASN A 284 1.74 11.30 8.77
N LYS A 285 1.08 12.48 8.73
CA LYS A 285 1.71 13.80 8.45
C LYS A 285 2.94 14.09 9.33
N GLN A 286 3.13 13.33 10.41
CA GLN A 286 4.31 13.36 11.28
C GLN A 286 5.52 12.59 10.71
N ASP A 287 5.39 11.84 9.61
CA ASP A 287 6.51 11.24 8.87
C ASP A 287 7.31 12.29 8.08
N GLU A 288 6.71 13.42 7.70
CA GLU A 288 7.48 14.58 7.22
C GLU A 288 8.40 15.11 8.30
N LEU A 289 7.89 15.26 9.53
CA LEU A 289 8.70 15.64 10.69
C LEU A 289 9.82 14.63 10.95
N PHE A 290 9.54 13.34 10.75
CA PHE A 290 10.52 12.25 10.87
C PHE A 290 11.61 12.34 9.79
N ARG A 291 11.24 12.60 8.53
CA ARG A 291 12.19 12.84 7.43
C ARG A 291 13.05 14.08 7.70
N LEU A 292 12.43 15.19 8.13
CA LEU A 292 13.09 16.44 8.48
C LEU A 292 14.10 16.24 9.63
N LEU A 293 13.69 15.66 10.75
CA LEU A 293 14.59 15.40 11.89
C LEU A 293 15.75 14.45 11.53
N SER A 294 15.49 13.43 10.70
CA SER A 294 16.53 12.51 10.22
C SER A 294 17.58 13.17 9.32
N SER A 295 17.22 14.29 8.68
CA SER A 295 18.10 15.07 7.80
C SER A 295 18.90 16.14 8.56
N LEU A 296 18.35 16.67 9.66
CA LEU A 296 18.92 17.82 10.38
C LEU A 296 19.99 17.45 11.42
N LYS A 297 19.91 16.25 12.04
CA LYS A 297 20.88 15.80 13.07
C LYS A 297 21.62 14.55 12.63
N LEU A 298 22.56 14.68 11.69
CA LEU A 298 23.41 13.57 11.29
C LEU A 298 24.42 13.23 12.41
N ILE A 299 24.54 11.95 12.77
CA ILE A 299 25.57 11.47 13.72
C ILE A 299 26.96 11.54 13.06
N ALA A 300 27.01 11.30 11.74
CA ALA A 300 28.17 11.43 10.87
C ALA A 300 27.69 11.60 9.41
N PRO A 301 28.52 12.11 8.49
CA PRO A 301 28.21 12.12 7.07
C PRO A 301 27.91 10.69 6.60
N ARG A 302 26.67 10.45 6.13
CA ARG A 302 26.08 9.15 5.73
C ARG A 302 25.38 8.30 6.82
N TYR A 303 25.35 8.72 8.08
CA TYR A 303 24.56 8.04 9.14
C TYR A 303 23.21 8.74 9.36
N ARG A 304 22.15 8.20 8.76
CA ARG A 304 20.76 8.66 8.94
C ARG A 304 20.11 8.01 10.16
N TRP A 305 19.28 8.74 10.88
CA TRP A 305 18.49 8.20 12.00
C TRP A 305 17.45 7.21 11.47
N ARG A 306 17.36 6.02 12.08
CA ARG A 306 16.32 5.03 11.76
C ARG A 306 15.21 5.03 12.82
N ARG A 307 13.99 4.68 12.41
CA ARG A 307 12.84 4.60 13.32
C ARG A 307 13.01 3.40 14.25
N SER A 308 12.84 3.66 15.54
CA SER A 308 12.86 2.60 16.55
C SER A 308 11.57 1.77 16.51
N ARG A 309 11.63 0.51 16.97
CA ARG A 309 10.46 -0.38 17.12
C ARG A 309 9.37 0.18 18.03
N TRP A 310 9.72 1.13 18.90
CA TRP A 310 8.80 1.85 19.78
C TRP A 310 7.96 2.90 19.04
N GLY A 311 8.31 3.24 17.81
CA GLY A 311 7.61 4.26 17.03
C GLY A 311 7.60 5.60 17.75
N GLN A 312 6.39 6.09 18.08
CA GLN A 312 6.18 7.32 18.85
C GLN A 312 5.96 7.07 20.34
N ALA A 313 5.84 5.82 20.78
CA ALA A 313 5.57 5.52 22.18
C ALA A 313 6.84 5.68 23.02
N CYS A 314 6.70 6.29 24.20
CA CYS A 314 7.82 6.52 25.11
C CYS A 314 8.29 5.20 25.75
N PRO A 315 9.55 4.76 25.54
CA PRO A 315 10.07 3.51 26.11
C PRO A 315 10.01 3.47 27.64
N VAL A 316 10.28 4.61 28.29
CA VAL A 316 10.26 4.73 29.75
C VAL A 316 8.84 4.58 30.32
N ALA A 317 7.83 5.15 29.66
CA ALA A 317 6.43 5.01 30.05
C ALA A 317 5.93 3.59 29.79
N LEU A 318 6.30 3.01 28.65
CA LEU A 318 5.95 1.63 28.28
C LEU A 318 6.51 0.61 29.29
N LYS A 319 7.75 0.81 29.76
CA LYS A 319 8.31 -0.04 30.82
C LYS A 319 7.52 0.05 32.14
N LYS A 320 6.93 1.21 32.44
CA LYS A 320 6.05 1.42 33.60
C LYS A 320 4.63 0.87 33.37
N GLY A 321 4.31 0.41 32.16
CA GLY A 321 3.00 -0.15 31.79
C GLY A 321 2.02 0.85 31.19
N ASP A 322 2.46 2.07 30.88
CA ASP A 322 1.61 3.13 30.32
C ASP A 322 1.99 3.40 28.85
N ILE A 323 0.99 3.47 27.96
CA ILE A 323 1.21 3.92 26.58
C ILE A 323 1.07 5.44 26.56
N VAL A 324 2.20 6.13 26.58
CA VAL A 324 2.24 7.58 26.39
C VAL A 324 3.05 7.89 25.14
N MET A 325 2.49 8.72 24.27
CA MET A 325 3.16 9.18 23.06
C MET A 325 4.22 10.23 23.43
N GLY A 326 5.39 10.12 22.82
CA GLY A 326 6.51 11.04 23.02
C GLY A 326 6.37 12.31 22.21
N ILE A 327 7.03 13.37 22.67
CA ILE A 327 7.05 14.68 22.04
C ILE A 327 8.30 14.78 21.15
N PRO A 328 8.21 15.33 19.91
CA PRO A 328 9.37 15.47 19.01
C PRO A 328 10.54 16.26 19.56
N ASP A 329 10.27 17.28 20.37
CA ASP A 329 11.30 18.12 20.99
C ASP A 329 12.16 17.34 22.00
N LEU A 330 11.65 16.21 22.49
CA LEU A 330 12.31 15.32 23.45
C LEU A 330 12.85 14.04 22.79
N ALA A 331 13.17 14.09 21.50
CA ALA A 331 13.74 12.98 20.76
C ALA A 331 15.22 12.71 21.10
N VAL A 332 15.58 11.44 21.25
CA VAL A 332 16.94 10.98 21.55
C VAL A 332 17.37 9.88 20.60
N SER A 333 18.63 9.95 20.15
CA SER A 333 19.27 8.86 19.41
C SER A 333 20.01 7.90 20.35
N PHE A 334 19.77 6.60 20.21
CA PHE A 334 20.56 5.55 20.84
C PHE A 334 20.72 4.36 19.89
N LEU A 335 21.96 3.89 19.66
CA LEU A 335 22.29 2.82 18.69
C LEU A 335 21.66 3.06 17.30
N GLY A 336 21.88 4.23 16.70
CA GLY A 336 21.35 4.55 15.36
C GLY A 336 19.82 4.68 15.24
N LYS A 337 19.08 4.46 16.33
CA LYS A 337 17.62 4.56 16.41
C LYS A 337 17.17 5.82 17.15
N MET A 338 16.10 6.45 16.66
CA MET A 338 15.45 7.57 17.34
C MET A 338 14.33 7.09 18.26
N TYR A 339 14.31 7.60 19.48
CA TYR A 339 13.29 7.37 20.51
C TYR A 339 12.64 8.69 20.92
N MET A 340 11.32 8.67 21.05
CA MET A 340 10.52 9.84 21.43
C MET A 340 10.13 9.70 22.90
N LEU A 341 10.34 10.74 23.71
CA LEU A 341 10.10 10.69 25.14
C LEU A 341 8.95 11.62 25.52
N SER A 342 8.12 11.19 26.48
CA SER A 342 6.90 11.90 26.85
C SER A 342 7.12 13.06 27.82
N SER A 343 8.24 13.05 28.55
CA SER A 343 8.56 14.04 29.58
C SER A 343 10.07 14.28 29.67
N PRO A 344 10.50 15.46 30.15
CA PRO A 344 11.92 15.74 30.39
C PRO A 344 12.52 14.82 31.46
N GLU A 345 11.70 14.27 32.36
CA GLU A 345 12.14 13.25 33.32
C GLU A 345 12.41 11.90 32.65
N ALA A 346 11.52 11.48 31.73
CA ALA A 346 11.75 10.30 30.88
C ALA A 346 13.01 10.48 30.01
N LEU A 347 13.25 11.70 29.52
CA LEU A 347 14.48 12.07 28.82
C LEU A 347 15.73 11.82 29.68
N LYS A 348 15.79 12.42 30.86
CA LYS A 348 16.95 12.27 31.76
C LYS A 348 17.20 10.82 32.15
N THR A 349 16.14 10.09 32.52
CA THR A 349 16.24 8.68 32.92
C THR A 349 16.69 7.77 31.77
N PHE A 350 16.23 8.04 30.55
CA PHE A 350 16.65 7.30 29.36
C PHE A 350 18.10 7.62 28.97
N MET A 351 18.54 8.88 29.08
CA MET A 351 19.93 9.26 28.80
C MET A 351 20.94 8.69 29.80
N LEU A 352 20.54 8.54 31.08
CA LEU A 352 21.39 7.95 32.11
C LEU A 352 21.65 6.46 31.87
N ASN A 353 20.61 5.69 31.55
CA ASN A 353 20.75 4.28 31.23
C ASN A 353 19.61 3.81 30.31
N PRO A 354 19.81 3.80 28.98
CA PRO A 354 18.74 3.47 28.04
C PRO A 354 18.46 1.96 27.98
N ARG A 355 19.48 1.12 28.18
CA ARG A 355 19.42 -0.35 28.00
C ARG A 355 18.26 -1.01 28.77
N PRO A 356 18.01 -0.72 30.06
CA PRO A 356 16.92 -1.34 30.81
C PRO A 356 15.51 -1.09 30.25
N TYR A 357 15.31 -0.04 29.44
CA TYR A 357 14.01 0.29 28.83
C TYR A 357 13.79 -0.38 27.48
N LEU A 358 14.83 -1.05 26.97
CA LEU A 358 14.89 -1.60 25.63
C LEU A 358 14.98 -3.14 25.60
N LEU A 359 15.12 -3.79 26.77
CA LEU A 359 15.21 -5.24 26.90
C LEU A 359 13.84 -5.92 26.73
N PRO A 360 13.76 -7.07 26.01
CA PRO A 360 12.57 -7.91 26.02
C PRO A 360 12.38 -8.63 27.37
N PRO A 361 11.18 -9.15 27.69
CA PRO A 361 9.99 -9.23 26.81
C PRO A 361 9.37 -7.86 26.60
N MET A 362 9.22 -7.48 25.33
CA MET A 362 8.60 -6.20 24.98
C MET A 362 7.15 -6.21 25.49
N PRO A 363 6.68 -5.13 26.14
CA PRO A 363 5.27 -5.05 26.46
C PRO A 363 4.49 -5.07 25.15
N ILE A 364 3.74 -6.15 24.93
CA ILE A 364 2.81 -6.26 23.82
C ILE A 364 1.83 -5.08 23.97
N PRO A 365 1.54 -4.30 22.91
CA PRO A 365 0.55 -3.24 23.00
C PRO A 365 -0.73 -3.83 23.62
N PRO A 366 -1.25 -3.26 24.71
CA PRO A 366 -2.31 -3.86 25.49
C PRO A 366 -3.56 -4.04 24.61
N CYS A 367 -3.99 -5.30 24.50
CA CYS A 367 -5.22 -5.66 23.82
C CYS A 367 -6.41 -5.07 24.58
N LYS A 368 -7.20 -4.24 23.91
CA LYS A 368 -8.47 -3.71 24.45
C LYS A 368 -9.57 -4.71 24.14
N VAL A 369 -10.12 -5.35 25.18
CA VAL A 369 -11.18 -6.34 25.04
C VAL A 369 -12.51 -5.73 25.48
N LEU A 370 -13.49 -5.74 24.59
CA LEU A 370 -14.87 -5.32 24.88
C LEU A 370 -15.77 -6.56 24.98
N VAL A 371 -16.53 -6.70 26.07
CA VAL A 371 -17.46 -7.82 26.27
C VAL A 371 -18.90 -7.30 26.21
N PHE A 372 -19.64 -7.71 25.17
CA PHE A 372 -21.04 -7.30 24.94
C PHE A 372 -22.04 -8.43 25.22
N GLY A 373 -23.32 -8.10 25.44
CA GLY A 373 -24.37 -9.05 25.82
C GLY A 373 -25.66 -8.39 26.37
N PRO A 374 -26.70 -9.17 26.71
CA PRO A 374 -27.93 -8.69 27.37
C PRO A 374 -27.73 -8.47 28.89
N PRO A 375 -28.59 -7.67 29.58
CA PRO A 375 -28.44 -7.45 31.03
C PRO A 375 -28.44 -8.79 31.78
N MET A 376 -27.66 -8.87 32.87
CA MET A 376 -27.44 -10.08 33.70
C MET A 376 -26.65 -11.25 33.06
N SER A 377 -26.12 -11.11 31.85
CA SER A 377 -25.35 -12.19 31.18
C SER A 377 -23.93 -12.44 31.75
N GLY A 378 -23.60 -11.89 32.92
CA GLY A 378 -22.30 -12.10 33.57
C GLY A 378 -21.11 -11.38 32.92
N ARG A 379 -21.35 -10.38 32.06
CA ARG A 379 -20.28 -9.63 31.34
C ARG A 379 -19.21 -9.07 32.27
N THR A 380 -19.64 -8.45 33.37
CA THR A 380 -18.75 -7.84 34.36
C THR A 380 -17.85 -8.89 35.03
N THR A 381 -18.39 -10.08 35.30
CA THR A 381 -17.64 -11.21 35.85
C THR A 381 -16.64 -11.75 34.84
N VAL A 382 -17.02 -11.88 33.56
CA VAL A 382 -16.12 -12.31 32.48
C VAL A 382 -15.00 -11.28 32.26
N CYS A 383 -15.29 -9.98 32.22
CA CYS A 383 -14.27 -8.93 32.13
C CYS A 383 -13.24 -9.04 33.27
N LYS A 384 -13.72 -9.21 34.52
CA LYS A 384 -12.84 -9.37 35.70
C LYS A 384 -12.00 -10.65 35.63
N LEU A 385 -12.56 -11.76 35.15
CA LEU A 385 -11.81 -13.02 34.98
C LEU A 385 -10.74 -12.91 33.89
N ILE A 386 -11.06 -12.26 32.77
CA ILE A 386 -10.11 -12.01 31.68
C ILE A 386 -8.98 -11.10 32.19
N ALA A 387 -9.30 -10.01 32.85
CA ALA A 387 -8.30 -9.11 33.40
C ALA A 387 -7.40 -9.79 34.44
N ASN A 388 -7.96 -10.60 35.35
CA ASN A 388 -7.17 -11.36 36.32
C ASN A 388 -6.25 -12.38 35.65
N LYS A 389 -6.74 -13.12 34.64
CA LYS A 389 -5.97 -14.16 33.94
C LYS A 389 -4.80 -13.58 33.15
N TYR A 390 -4.99 -12.42 32.52
CA TYR A 390 -4.00 -11.79 31.63
C TYR A 390 -3.29 -10.58 32.24
N LYS A 391 -3.47 -10.33 33.55
CA LYS A 391 -2.92 -9.16 34.26
C LYS A 391 -3.33 -7.81 33.61
N GLY A 392 -4.53 -7.75 33.06
CA GLY A 392 -5.13 -6.55 32.47
C GLY A 392 -5.76 -5.63 33.53
N LYS A 393 -6.03 -4.38 33.15
CA LYS A 393 -6.85 -3.44 33.93
C LYS A 393 -8.28 -3.46 33.35
N VAL A 394 -9.29 -3.62 34.21
CA VAL A 394 -10.73 -3.57 33.83
C VAL A 394 -11.20 -2.14 33.80
#